data_AF-A0A497TTA9-F1
#
_entry.id   AF-A0A497TTA9-F1
#
_cell.length_a   1.000
_cell.length_b   1.000
_cell.length_c   1.000
_cell.angle_alpha   90.00
_cell.angle_beta   90.00
_cell.angle_gamma   90.00
#
_symmetry.space_group_name_H-M   'P 1'
#
loop_
_entity.id
_entity.type
_entity.pdbx_description
1 polymer ?
#
loop_
_entity_poly.entity_id
_entity_poly.type
_entity_poly.pdbx_seq_one_letter_code
_entity_poly.pdbx_strand_id
1 'polypeptide(L)'
;MKGVSPLISMIILIGIAIAIGAMLSPWITRLITSGMNEASNQTHTEIKCQNLAYDFDSSYGVNGAEWDFSGSNDWLRVKIVNTGTINVYGFSFEILLDSGTPVIKHFVATSSTQRTESKPLRPGQSYIIEANITEDLTGTIKEIKILNAVCPEIYATIRF
;
A
#
# COMPACT_ATOMS: atom_id res chain seq x y z
N MET A 1 24.16 -63.70 20.48
CA MET A 1 23.97 -62.49 19.66
C MET A 1 25.35 -61.94 19.37
N LYS A 2 25.84 -62.03 18.12
CA LYS A 2 27.20 -61.56 17.78
C LYS A 2 27.15 -60.02 17.79
N GLY A 3 27.78 -59.42 18.79
CA GLY A 3 27.81 -57.98 18.97
C GLY A 3 28.50 -57.32 17.78
N VAL A 4 27.81 -56.36 17.16
CA VAL A 4 28.39 -55.50 16.13
C VAL A 4 29.62 -54.82 16.75
N SER A 5 30.77 -54.92 16.08
CA SER A 5 32.02 -54.30 16.56
C SER A 5 31.78 -52.79 16.75
N PRO A 6 32.12 -52.20 17.92
CA PRO A 6 31.89 -50.77 18.21
C PRO A 6 32.43 -49.83 17.13
N LEU A 7 33.51 -50.23 16.44
CA LEU A 7 34.12 -49.49 15.33
C LEU A 7 33.20 -49.38 14.11
N ILE A 8 32.46 -50.44 13.78
CA ILE A 8 31.55 -50.48 12.63
C ILE A 8 30.34 -49.59 12.92
N SER A 9 29.80 -49.65 14.14
CA SER A 9 28.70 -48.79 14.57
C SER A 9 29.08 -47.31 14.50
N MET A 10 30.30 -46.95 14.89
CA MET A 10 30.78 -45.56 14.85
C MET A 10 30.85 -45.02 13.41
N ILE A 11 31.36 -45.82 12.47
CA ILE A 11 31.46 -45.42 11.05
C ILE A 11 30.07 -45.21 10.44
N ILE A 12 29.11 -46.10 10.74
CA ILE A 12 27.72 -45.97 10.28
C ILE A 12 27.08 -44.69 10.84
N LEU A 13 27.34 -44.36 12.12
CA LEU A 13 26.79 -43.17 12.76
C LEU A 13 27.31 -41.87 12.14
N ILE A 14 28.61 -41.83 11.79
CA ILE A 14 29.22 -40.71 11.07
C ILE A 14 28.61 -40.57 9.66
N GLY A 15 28.44 -41.68 8.94
CA GLY A 15 27.82 -41.67 7.60
C GLY A 15 26.39 -41.13 7.61
N ILE A 16 25.59 -41.53 8.60
CA ILE A 16 24.22 -41.04 8.79
C ILE A 16 24.21 -39.53 9.10
N ALA A 17 25.11 -39.06 9.96
CA ALA A 17 25.20 -37.63 10.30
C ALA A 17 25.52 -36.76 9.06
N ILE A 18 26.45 -37.20 8.21
CA ILE A 18 26.79 -36.49 6.96
C ILE A 18 25.61 -36.51 5.98
N ALA A 19 24.91 -37.64 5.84
CA ALA A 19 23.76 -37.76 4.96
C ALA A 19 22.61 -36.82 5.40
N ILE A 20 22.33 -36.73 6.69
CA ILE A 20 21.34 -35.80 7.25
C ILE A 20 21.75 -34.35 6.99
N GLY A 21 23.02 -34.00 7.22
CA GLY A 21 23.52 -32.65 6.95
C GLY A 21 23.39 -32.25 5.48
N ALA A 22 23.70 -33.16 4.56
CA ALA A 22 23.56 -32.93 3.13
C ALA A 22 22.09 -32.77 2.69
N MET A 23 21.16 -33.53 3.29
CA MET A 23 19.73 -33.41 3.01
C MET A 23 19.10 -32.13 3.55
N LEU A 24 19.54 -31.65 4.71
CA LEU A 24 19.00 -30.43 5.32
C LEU A 24 19.57 -29.15 4.72
N SER A 25 20.80 -29.19 4.18
CA SER A 25 21.48 -28.01 3.64
C SER A 25 20.63 -27.23 2.61
N PRO A 26 19.99 -27.87 1.59
CA PRO A 26 19.14 -27.15 0.65
C PRO A 26 17.90 -26.50 1.29
N TRP A 27 17.31 -27.12 2.31
CA TRP A 27 16.14 -26.56 3.01
C TRP A 27 16.53 -25.34 3.84
N ILE A 28 17.65 -25.41 4.57
CA ILE A 28 18.20 -24.28 5.33
C ILE A 28 18.51 -23.11 4.40
N THR A 29 19.20 -23.37 3.28
CA THR A 29 19.52 -22.31 2.31
C THR A 29 18.25 -21.68 1.75
N ARG A 30 17.24 -22.48 1.36
CA ARG A 30 15.95 -21.94 0.88
C ARG A 30 15.25 -21.10 1.94
N LEU A 31 15.23 -21.55 3.19
CA LEU A 31 14.59 -20.82 4.28
C LEU A 31 15.29 -19.47 4.54
N ILE A 32 16.62 -19.46 4.53
CA ILE A 32 17.42 -18.23 4.67
C ILE A 32 17.14 -17.29 3.49
N THR A 33 17.24 -17.77 2.25
CA THR A 33 17.03 -16.92 1.07
C THR A 33 15.62 -16.34 1.02
N SER A 34 14.59 -17.15 1.33
CA SER A 34 13.22 -16.67 1.38
C SER A 34 13.01 -15.61 2.47
N GLY A 35 13.56 -15.82 3.67
CA GLY A 35 13.50 -14.85 4.75
C GLY A 35 14.23 -13.54 4.42
N MET A 36 15.40 -13.64 3.78
CA MET A 36 16.16 -12.46 3.33
C MET A 36 15.42 -11.69 2.22
N ASN A 37 14.82 -12.37 1.26
CA ASN A 37 14.04 -11.73 0.20
C ASN A 37 12.82 -11.00 0.75
N GLU A 38 12.11 -11.61 1.70
CA GLU A 38 10.96 -10.99 2.36
C GLU A 38 11.37 -9.74 3.14
N ALA A 39 12.40 -9.85 3.98
CA ALA A 39 12.93 -8.71 4.74
C ALA A 39 13.45 -7.59 3.83
N SER A 40 14.11 -7.95 2.72
CA SER A 40 14.58 -7.01 1.71
C SER A 40 13.42 -6.27 1.06
N ASN A 41 12.35 -6.97 0.64
CA ASN A 41 11.18 -6.36 0.02
C ASN A 41 10.45 -5.41 0.99
N GLN A 42 10.30 -5.81 2.26
CA GLN A 42 9.70 -4.97 3.29
C GLN A 42 10.55 -3.70 3.51
N THR A 43 11.87 -3.85 3.64
CA THR A 43 12.79 -2.71 3.83
C THR A 43 12.76 -1.76 2.64
N HIS A 44 12.78 -2.28 1.40
CA HIS A 44 12.70 -1.46 0.20
C HIS A 44 11.37 -0.71 0.10
N THR A 45 10.26 -1.34 0.48
CA THR A 45 8.94 -0.71 0.51
C THR A 45 8.90 0.40 1.55
N GLU A 46 9.38 0.14 2.76
CA GLU A 46 9.45 1.12 3.85
C GLU A 46 10.27 2.35 3.45
N ILE A 47 11.48 2.16 2.91
CA ILE A 47 12.34 3.26 2.45
C ILE A 47 11.67 4.05 1.33
N LYS A 48 10.96 3.38 0.43
CA LYS A 48 10.21 4.03 -0.65
C LYS A 48 9.06 4.88 -0.07
N CYS A 49 8.33 4.35 0.90
CA CYS A 49 7.20 5.03 1.53
C CYS A 49 7.62 6.20 2.43
N GLN A 50 8.79 6.16 3.06
CA GLN A 50 9.34 7.30 3.82
C GLN A 50 9.57 8.55 2.97
N ASN A 51 9.82 8.37 1.67
CA ASN A 51 10.05 9.44 0.72
C ASN A 51 8.77 9.87 -0.04
N LEU A 52 7.65 9.24 0.27
CA LEU A 52 6.34 9.56 -0.29
C LEU A 52 5.70 10.66 0.56
N ALA A 53 5.38 11.78 -0.07
CA ALA A 53 4.59 12.82 0.54
C ALA A 53 3.72 13.47 -0.55
N TYR A 54 2.46 13.70 -0.24
CA TYR A 54 1.54 14.45 -1.07
C TYR A 54 0.49 15.05 -0.16
N ASP A 55 -0.02 16.20 -0.59
CA ASP A 55 -1.02 16.93 0.18
C ASP A 55 -2.03 17.56 -0.78
N PHE A 56 -3.12 18.05 -0.22
CA PHE A 56 -4.10 18.83 -0.95
C PHE A 56 -3.54 20.21 -1.29
N ASP A 57 -3.83 20.67 -2.51
CA ASP A 57 -3.53 22.03 -2.92
C ASP A 57 -4.64 22.95 -2.41
N SER A 58 -4.37 23.61 -1.28
CA SER A 58 -5.31 24.50 -0.60
C SER A 58 -5.80 25.69 -1.43
N SER A 59 -5.19 25.96 -2.59
CA SER A 59 -5.65 26.99 -3.53
C SER A 59 -6.86 26.58 -4.38
N TYR A 60 -7.27 25.31 -4.32
CA TYR A 60 -8.38 24.76 -5.12
C TYR A 60 -9.62 24.48 -4.27
N GLY A 61 -10.80 24.94 -4.71
CA GLY A 61 -12.05 24.68 -4.02
C GLY A 61 -12.04 25.07 -2.54
N VAL A 62 -12.61 24.21 -1.69
CA VAL A 62 -12.57 24.31 -0.24
C VAL A 62 -11.40 23.46 0.28
N ASN A 63 -10.30 24.12 0.64
CA ASN A 63 -9.08 23.49 1.18
C ASN A 63 -8.43 22.41 0.29
N GLY A 64 -8.71 22.40 -1.02
CA GLY A 64 -8.20 21.43 -1.99
C GLY A 64 -9.25 20.45 -2.52
N ALA A 65 -10.52 20.58 -2.12
CA ALA A 65 -11.62 19.74 -2.58
C ALA A 65 -12.81 20.56 -3.11
N GLU A 66 -13.46 20.04 -4.15
CA GLU A 66 -14.75 20.48 -4.67
C GLU A 66 -15.65 19.26 -4.81
N TRP A 67 -16.92 19.38 -4.49
CA TRP A 67 -17.86 18.28 -4.61
C TRP A 67 -19.24 18.81 -4.96
N ASP A 68 -20.03 17.96 -5.60
CA ASP A 68 -21.44 18.17 -5.85
C ASP A 68 -22.17 16.85 -5.61
N PHE A 69 -23.01 16.83 -4.58
CA PHE A 69 -23.82 15.68 -4.16
C PHE A 69 -25.32 15.99 -4.24
N SER A 70 -25.71 16.88 -5.17
CA SER A 70 -27.07 17.44 -5.23
C SER A 70 -27.97 16.76 -6.26
N GLY A 71 -27.52 15.71 -6.97
CA GLY A 71 -28.22 15.21 -8.14
C GLY A 71 -28.00 13.73 -8.46
N SER A 72 -28.11 13.40 -9.75
CA SER A 72 -27.95 12.02 -10.25
C SER A 72 -26.52 11.71 -10.70
N ASN A 73 -25.64 12.72 -10.73
CA ASN A 73 -24.25 12.61 -11.15
C ASN A 73 -23.36 13.21 -10.07
N ASP A 74 -23.35 12.57 -8.91
CA ASP A 74 -22.56 13.02 -7.78
C ASP A 74 -21.07 12.84 -8.07
N TRP A 75 -20.28 13.86 -7.74
CA TRP A 75 -18.84 13.84 -8.00
C TRP A 75 -18.05 14.51 -6.89
N LEU A 76 -16.82 14.03 -6.72
CA LEU A 76 -15.80 14.61 -5.85
C LEU A 76 -14.55 14.89 -6.68
N ARG A 77 -14.06 16.13 -6.65
CA ARG A 77 -12.76 16.53 -7.22
C ARG A 77 -11.86 17.01 -6.12
N VAL A 78 -10.60 16.61 -6.20
CA VAL A 78 -9.55 17.06 -5.30
C VAL A 78 -8.36 17.45 -6.13
N LYS A 79 -7.69 18.53 -5.75
CA LYS A 79 -6.40 18.87 -6.31
C LYS A 79 -5.33 18.47 -5.32
N ILE A 80 -4.45 17.58 -5.73
CA ILE A 80 -3.32 17.12 -4.92
C ILE A 80 -2.02 17.59 -5.53
N VAL A 81 -1.03 17.82 -4.68
CA VAL A 81 0.35 18.12 -5.03
C VAL A 81 1.27 17.06 -4.43
N ASN A 82 2.14 16.48 -5.26
CA ASN A 82 3.18 15.59 -4.76
C ASN A 82 4.32 16.43 -4.19
N THR A 83 4.45 16.44 -2.87
CA THR A 83 5.47 17.18 -2.13
C THR A 83 6.70 16.31 -1.81
N GLY A 84 6.62 15.01 -2.05
CA GLY A 84 7.68 14.04 -1.82
C GLY A 84 8.65 13.96 -2.99
N THR A 85 9.49 12.92 -2.96
CA THR A 85 10.56 12.72 -3.96
C THR A 85 10.31 11.52 -4.87
N ILE A 86 9.23 10.76 -4.64
CA ILE A 86 8.86 9.61 -5.48
C ILE A 86 7.57 9.85 -6.25
N ASN A 87 7.41 9.13 -7.36
CA ASN A 87 6.20 9.14 -8.17
C ASN A 87 5.04 8.43 -7.44
N VAL A 88 3.85 9.04 -7.45
CA VAL A 88 2.65 8.49 -6.80
C VAL A 88 1.53 8.26 -7.82
N TYR A 89 0.77 7.18 -7.67
CA TYR A 89 -0.30 6.78 -8.59
C TYR A 89 -1.32 5.86 -7.91
N GLY A 90 -2.43 5.56 -8.61
CA GLY A 90 -3.47 4.66 -8.15
C GLY A 90 -4.27 5.24 -6.98
N PHE A 91 -4.82 6.43 -7.17
CA PHE A 91 -5.53 7.16 -6.13
C PHE A 91 -6.94 6.63 -5.87
N SER A 92 -7.33 6.63 -4.60
CA SER A 92 -8.69 6.36 -4.12
C SER A 92 -9.04 7.30 -2.98
N PHE A 93 -10.32 7.32 -2.62
CA PHE A 93 -10.90 8.28 -1.70
C PHE A 93 -11.61 7.55 -0.57
N GLU A 94 -11.49 8.06 0.64
CA GLU A 94 -12.35 7.72 1.76
C GLU A 94 -13.03 8.99 2.27
N ILE A 95 -14.35 8.97 2.34
CA ILE A 95 -15.15 10.11 2.80
C ILE A 95 -15.81 9.70 4.12
N LEU A 96 -15.58 10.49 5.17
CA LEU A 96 -16.28 10.38 6.44
C LEU A 96 -17.49 11.31 6.42
N LEU A 97 -18.68 10.72 6.54
CA LEU A 97 -19.95 11.42 6.61
C LEU A 97 -20.49 11.39 8.03
N ASP A 98 -21.06 12.51 8.47
CA ASP A 98 -21.81 12.64 9.70
C ASP A 98 -23.30 12.87 9.41
N SER A 99 -24.10 11.82 9.65
CA SER A 99 -25.56 11.81 9.56
C SER A 99 -26.19 11.28 10.86
N GLY A 100 -25.47 11.41 11.98
CA GLY A 100 -25.83 10.88 13.31
C GLY A 100 -25.00 9.68 13.73
N THR A 101 -24.62 8.81 12.78
CA THR A 101 -23.60 7.77 12.97
C THR A 101 -22.50 7.99 11.94
N PRO A 102 -21.20 8.01 12.32
CA PRO A 102 -20.12 8.20 11.37
C PRO A 102 -20.06 7.04 10.36
N VAL A 103 -20.13 7.35 9.07
CA VAL A 103 -20.02 6.36 7.99
C VAL A 103 -18.82 6.70 7.11
N ILE A 104 -17.97 5.71 6.83
CA ILE A 104 -16.86 5.85 5.89
C ILE A 104 -17.27 5.21 4.57
N LYS A 105 -17.13 5.96 3.48
CA LYS A 105 -17.39 5.48 2.12
C LYS A 105 -16.12 5.51 1.29
N HIS A 106 -15.90 4.47 0.49
CA HIS A 106 -14.69 4.31 -0.32
C HIS A 106 -15.00 4.43 -1.81
N PHE A 107 -14.22 5.24 -2.53
CA PHE A 107 -14.38 5.47 -3.96
C PHE A 107 -13.04 5.39 -4.69
N VAL A 108 -13.06 4.86 -5.91
CA VAL A 108 -11.87 4.86 -6.78
C VAL A 108 -11.92 6.07 -7.68
N ALA A 109 -10.76 6.67 -7.97
CA ALA A 109 -10.69 7.76 -8.93
C ALA A 109 -11.15 7.31 -10.34
N THR A 110 -11.86 8.20 -11.02
CA THR A 110 -12.31 8.03 -12.40
C THR A 110 -11.12 7.82 -13.34
N SER A 111 -11.25 6.91 -14.30
CA SER A 111 -10.15 6.50 -15.19
C SER A 111 -9.53 7.64 -16.01
N SER A 112 -10.29 8.71 -16.28
CA SER A 112 -9.84 9.90 -17.02
C SER A 112 -8.87 10.79 -16.22
N THR A 113 -9.05 10.84 -14.89
CA THR A 113 -8.26 11.66 -13.97
C THR A 113 -7.29 10.83 -13.13
N GLN A 114 -7.46 9.51 -13.10
CA GLN A 114 -6.56 8.60 -12.41
C GLN A 114 -5.12 8.72 -12.93
N ARG A 115 -4.16 8.67 -12.00
CA ARG A 115 -2.75 8.53 -12.32
C ARG A 115 -2.37 7.06 -12.27
N THR A 116 -1.66 6.61 -13.28
CA THR A 116 -1.19 5.22 -13.43
C THR A 116 0.32 5.17 -13.28
N GLU A 117 0.87 3.97 -13.16
CA GLU A 117 2.32 3.77 -13.14
C GLU A 117 3.03 4.34 -14.39
N SER A 118 2.37 4.27 -15.56
CA SER A 118 2.89 4.83 -16.82
C SER A 118 2.77 6.36 -16.91
N LYS A 119 1.82 6.97 -16.16
CA LYS A 119 1.60 8.42 -16.12
C LYS A 119 1.38 8.88 -14.67
N PRO A 120 2.40 8.78 -13.79
CA PRO A 120 2.24 9.05 -12.38
C PRO A 120 2.19 10.55 -12.09
N LEU A 121 1.80 10.90 -10.86
CA LEU A 121 2.01 12.23 -10.31
C LEU A 121 3.48 12.36 -9.87
N ARG A 122 4.26 13.15 -10.59
CA ARG A 122 5.69 13.33 -10.31
C ARG A 122 5.93 14.32 -9.17
N PRO A 123 7.08 14.27 -8.49
CA PRO A 123 7.48 15.27 -7.49
C PRO A 123 7.28 16.71 -7.98
N GLY A 124 6.69 17.55 -7.13
CA GLY A 124 6.38 18.95 -7.39
C GLY A 124 5.20 19.19 -8.35
N GLN A 125 4.59 18.15 -8.91
CA GLN A 125 3.42 18.31 -9.77
C GLN A 125 2.13 18.33 -8.97
N SER A 126 1.21 19.20 -9.38
CA SER A 126 -0.18 19.19 -8.93
C SER A 126 -1.10 18.59 -9.99
N TYR A 127 -2.15 17.89 -9.59
CA TYR A 127 -3.17 17.41 -10.50
C TYR A 127 -4.54 17.26 -9.83
N ILE A 128 -5.59 17.37 -10.64
CA ILE A 128 -6.96 17.17 -10.18
C ILE A 128 -7.32 15.70 -10.39
N ILE A 129 -7.71 15.04 -9.30
CA ILE A 129 -8.25 13.69 -9.29
C ILE A 129 -9.76 13.80 -9.04
N GLU A 130 -10.54 13.03 -9.78
CA GLU A 130 -12.00 13.02 -9.69
C GLU A 130 -12.47 11.62 -9.34
N ALA A 131 -13.52 11.50 -8.54
CA ALA A 131 -14.28 10.28 -8.34
C ALA A 131 -15.75 10.52 -8.65
N ASN A 132 -16.34 9.60 -9.41
CA ASN A 132 -17.78 9.56 -9.60
C ASN A 132 -18.39 8.79 -8.43
N ILE A 133 -19.34 9.43 -7.78
CA ILE A 133 -20.06 8.88 -6.65
C ILE A 133 -21.33 8.26 -7.20
N THR A 134 -21.40 6.93 -7.19
CA THR A 134 -22.54 6.17 -7.76
C THR A 134 -23.62 5.85 -6.73
N GLU A 135 -23.47 6.34 -5.50
CA GLU A 135 -24.39 6.10 -4.39
C GLU A 135 -24.75 7.42 -3.72
N ASP A 136 -25.99 7.55 -3.27
CA ASP A 136 -26.45 8.77 -2.59
C ASP A 136 -25.69 8.97 -1.27
N LEU A 137 -24.97 10.08 -1.15
CA LEU A 137 -24.29 10.46 0.09
C LEU A 137 -25.23 11.32 0.95
N THR A 138 -25.76 10.73 2.01
CA THR A 138 -26.58 11.45 2.99
C THR A 138 -25.74 11.84 4.21
N GLY A 139 -25.69 13.13 4.52
CA GLY A 139 -24.96 13.68 5.68
C GLY A 139 -24.07 14.86 5.33
N THR A 140 -23.35 15.36 6.35
CA THR A 140 -22.32 16.41 6.16
C THR A 140 -20.95 15.75 6.06
N ILE A 141 -20.14 16.16 5.09
CA ILE A 141 -18.74 15.72 4.99
C ILE A 141 -17.97 16.24 6.21
N LYS A 142 -17.30 15.33 6.93
CA LYS A 142 -16.38 15.67 8.03
C LYS A 142 -14.93 15.54 7.63
N GLU A 143 -14.62 14.53 6.82
CA GLU A 143 -13.25 14.24 6.44
C GLU A 143 -13.21 13.66 5.03
N ILE A 144 -12.22 14.06 4.24
CA ILE A 144 -11.87 13.44 2.96
C ILE A 144 -10.43 13.01 3.06
N LYS A 145 -10.20 11.70 2.91
CA LYS A 145 -8.87 11.11 2.76
C LYS A 145 -8.63 10.71 1.32
N ILE A 146 -7.41 10.91 0.85
CA ILE A 146 -6.93 10.39 -0.43
C ILE A 146 -5.85 9.37 -0.13
N LEU A 147 -6.06 8.16 -0.64
CA LEU A 147 -5.09 7.07 -0.58
C LEU A 147 -4.44 6.88 -1.95
N ASN A 148 -3.37 6.08 -1.98
CA ASN A 148 -2.65 5.74 -3.20
C ASN A 148 -2.24 4.25 -3.18
N ALA A 149 -1.99 3.69 -4.36
CA ALA A 149 -1.61 2.28 -4.51
C ALA A 149 -0.12 2.01 -4.21
N VAL A 150 0.73 3.04 -4.14
CA VAL A 150 2.17 2.89 -3.93
C VAL A 150 2.48 2.60 -2.46
N CYS A 151 1.88 3.37 -1.55
CA CYS A 151 2.00 3.25 -0.10
C CYS A 151 0.63 3.54 0.53
N PRO A 152 -0.23 2.53 0.70
CA PRO A 152 -1.60 2.70 1.18
C PRO A 152 -1.70 3.30 2.59
N GLU A 153 -0.66 3.12 3.42
CA GLU A 153 -0.60 3.67 4.78
C GLU A 153 -0.34 5.18 4.82
N ILE A 154 0.19 5.76 3.73
CA ILE A 154 0.45 7.19 3.61
C ILE A 154 -0.68 7.85 2.82
N TYR A 155 -1.48 8.65 3.50
CA TYR A 155 -2.63 9.34 2.94
C TYR A 155 -2.63 10.83 3.27
N ALA A 156 -3.20 11.62 2.37
CA ALA A 156 -3.53 13.02 2.64
C ALA A 156 -4.94 13.07 3.22
N THR A 157 -5.20 13.98 4.17
CA THR A 157 -6.54 14.17 4.76
C THR A 157 -6.90 15.65 4.89
N ILE A 158 -8.15 16.00 4.57
CA ILE A 158 -8.76 17.29 4.92
C ILE A 158 -9.92 17.02 5.87
N ARG A 159 -10.04 17.87 6.89
CA ARG A 159 -11.19 17.90 7.80
C ARG A 159 -12.00 19.19 7.62
N PHE A 160 -13.32 19.07 7.76
CA PHE A 160 -14.31 20.15 7.62
C PHE A 160 -15.09 20.36 8.91
#